data_AF-F2I0W0-F1
#
_entry.id   AF-F2I0W0-F1
#
_cell.length_a   1.000
_cell.length_b   1.000
_cell.length_c   1.000
_cell.angle_alpha   90.00
_cell.angle_beta   90.00
_cell.angle_gamma   90.00
#
_symmetry.space_group_name_H-M   'P 1'
#
loop_
_entity.id
_entity.type
_entity.pdbx_description
1 polymer ?
#
loop_
_entity_poly.entity_id
_entity_poly.type
_entity_poly.pdbx_seq_one_letter_code
_entity_poly.pdbx_strand_id
1 'polypeptide(L)'
;MSNELDNQVSESVFNDKISNFYQKRKYYIIGLAILIVLVPISFQIFLTLDEKNNSKELEKYSEIIIGKDKKIQEVELEKLLQSNNESVSLLVLNQLLEINKDSKKKSISFIDQLLNANKFSEKNIKFLKIKKSLLVFDTATEVEMLNLIDLKSKDSAFRKMSFEIMYDFYISKKQNLKANDLKRLIDEN
;
A
#
# COMPACT_ATOMS: atom_id res chain seq x y z
N MET A 1 -36.82 36.31 42.04
CA MET A 1 -37.97 36.42 41.11
C MET A 1 -37.62 37.07 39.77
N SER A 2 -36.72 38.08 39.67
CA SER A 2 -36.32 38.68 38.36
C SER A 2 -35.64 37.69 37.41
N ASN A 3 -34.60 36.98 37.88
CA ASN A 3 -33.82 36.05 37.05
C ASN A 3 -34.63 34.88 36.46
N GLU A 4 -35.77 34.55 37.07
CA GLU A 4 -36.62 33.43 36.66
C GLU A 4 -37.58 33.85 35.54
N LEU A 5 -38.12 35.08 35.63
CA LEU A 5 -38.89 35.72 34.56
C LEU A 5 -38.01 36.05 33.35
N ASP A 6 -36.81 36.61 33.57
CA ASP A 6 -35.87 36.91 32.50
C ASP A 6 -35.40 35.64 31.78
N ASN A 7 -35.19 34.54 32.51
CA ASN A 7 -34.91 33.23 31.89
C ASN A 7 -36.09 32.72 31.06
N GLN A 8 -37.33 32.77 31.56
CA GLN A 8 -38.51 32.32 30.83
C GLN A 8 -38.77 33.14 29.55
N VAL A 9 -38.53 34.45 29.61
CA VAL A 9 -38.64 35.33 28.43
C VAL A 9 -37.52 35.02 27.43
N SER A 10 -36.29 34.78 27.90
CA SER A 10 -35.17 34.40 27.03
C SER A 10 -35.40 33.06 26.32
N GLU A 11 -35.98 32.08 27.03
CA GLU A 11 -36.24 30.73 26.56
C GLU A 11 -37.39 30.70 25.55
N SER A 12 -38.46 31.49 25.78
CA SER A 12 -39.56 31.65 24.82
C SER A 12 -39.12 32.32 23.53
N VAL A 13 -38.34 33.41 23.60
CA VAL A 13 -37.80 34.10 22.42
C VAL A 13 -36.81 33.21 21.65
N PHE A 14 -36.03 32.39 22.35
CA PHE A 14 -35.13 31.42 21.72
C PHE A 14 -35.89 30.31 20.99
N ASN A 15 -36.93 29.75 21.63
CA ASN A 15 -37.81 28.76 21.03
C ASN A 15 -38.55 29.31 19.79
N ASP A 16 -39.03 30.55 19.83
CA ASP A 16 -39.65 31.19 18.67
C ASP A 16 -38.66 31.38 17.50
N LYS A 17 -37.40 31.73 17.79
CA LYS A 17 -36.35 31.81 16.77
C LYS A 17 -36.05 30.45 16.14
N ILE A 18 -35.97 29.39 16.93
CA ILE A 18 -35.74 28.02 16.45
C ILE A 18 -36.93 27.52 15.61
N SER A 19 -38.15 27.74 16.09
CA SER A 19 -39.39 27.35 15.39
C SER A 19 -39.48 28.05 14.02
N ASN A 20 -39.25 29.36 13.98
CA ASN A 20 -39.24 30.12 12.74
C ASN A 20 -38.13 29.70 11.78
N PHE A 21 -36.95 29.36 12.31
CA PHE A 21 -35.84 28.83 11.52
C PHE A 21 -36.19 27.47 10.89
N TYR A 22 -36.77 26.55 11.68
CA TYR A 22 -37.20 25.24 11.21
C TYR A 22 -38.27 25.36 10.14
N GLN A 23 -39.29 26.19 10.34
CA GLN A 23 -40.36 26.39 9.35
C GLN A 23 -39.83 27.00 8.04
N LYS A 24 -38.96 28.02 8.12
CA LYS A 24 -38.42 28.69 6.92
C LYS A 24 -37.45 27.82 6.12
N ARG A 25 -36.76 26.86 6.76
CA ARG A 25 -35.74 26.00 6.12
C ARG A 25 -36.08 24.51 6.14
N LYS A 26 -37.34 24.15 6.39
CA LYS A 26 -37.81 22.76 6.59
C LYS A 26 -37.28 21.77 5.55
N TYR A 27 -37.36 22.11 4.27
CA TYR A 27 -36.89 21.24 3.18
C TYR A 27 -35.38 21.02 3.19
N TYR A 28 -34.59 22.05 3.51
CA TYR A 28 -33.13 21.92 3.62
C TYR A 28 -32.72 21.06 4.82
N ILE A 29 -33.42 21.19 5.95
CA ILE A 29 -33.18 20.38 7.15
C ILE A 29 -33.50 18.91 6.88
N ILE A 30 -34.63 18.63 6.21
CA ILE A 30 -34.99 17.27 5.80
C ILE A 30 -33.95 16.70 4.82
N GLY A 31 -33.52 17.48 3.82
CA GLY A 31 -32.48 17.07 2.88
C GLY A 31 -31.16 16.73 3.58
N LEU A 32 -30.74 17.55 4.54
CA LEU A 32 -29.54 17.29 5.34
C LEU A 32 -29.67 16.01 6.17
N ALA A 33 -30.83 15.78 6.82
CA ALA A 33 -31.09 14.58 7.60
C ALA A 33 -31.03 13.31 6.73
N ILE A 34 -31.59 13.35 5.53
CA ILE A 34 -31.51 12.24 4.56
C ILE A 34 -30.04 12.00 4.17
N LEU A 35 -29.28 13.05 3.90
CA LEU A 35 -27.87 12.94 3.52
C LEU A 35 -27.02 12.33 4.64
N ILE A 36 -27.27 12.74 5.90
CA ILE A 36 -26.60 12.18 7.09
C ILE A 36 -26.84 10.67 7.21
N VAL A 37 -28.02 10.16 6.83
CA VAL A 37 -28.32 8.72 6.84
C VAL A 37 -27.75 8.01 5.61
N LEU A 38 -27.77 8.64 4.43
CA LEU A 38 -27.30 8.02 3.18
C LEU A 38 -25.79 7.84 3.11
N VAL A 39 -25.01 8.77 3.67
CA VAL A 39 -23.54 8.71 3.66
C VAL A 39 -22.99 7.42 4.31
N PRO A 40 -23.37 7.06 5.56
CA PRO A 40 -22.84 5.85 6.18
C PRO A 40 -23.32 4.57 5.48
N ILE A 41 -24.55 4.54 4.97
CA ILE A 41 -25.07 3.38 4.20
C ILE A 41 -24.26 3.19 2.91
N SER A 42 -24.02 4.27 2.17
CA SER A 42 -23.25 4.23 0.93
C SER A 42 -21.80 3.83 1.19
N PHE A 43 -21.20 4.33 2.28
CA PHE A 43 -19.86 3.95 2.69
C PHE A 43 -19.75 2.46 3.04
N GLN A 44 -20.72 1.92 3.77
CA GLN A 44 -20.77 0.49 4.09
C GLN A 44 -20.85 -0.38 2.83
N ILE A 45 -21.72 -0.01 1.88
CA ILE A 45 -21.84 -0.73 0.60
C ILE A 45 -20.53 -0.70 -0.17
N PHE A 46 -19.83 0.44 -0.20
CA PHE A 46 -18.53 0.56 -0.84
C PHE A 46 -17.49 -0.40 -0.23
N LEU A 47 -17.40 -0.46 1.11
CA LEU A 47 -16.48 -1.38 1.80
C LEU A 47 -16.78 -2.85 1.46
N THR A 48 -18.06 -3.25 1.50
CA THR A 48 -18.44 -4.63 1.17
C THR A 48 -18.15 -5.01 -0.28
N LEU A 49 -18.30 -4.07 -1.22
CA LEU A 49 -17.95 -4.31 -2.62
C LEU A 49 -16.44 -4.47 -2.80
N ASP A 50 -15.63 -3.66 -2.10
CA ASP A 50 -14.17 -3.77 -2.14
C ASP A 50 -13.69 -5.11 -1.56
N GLU A 51 -14.19 -5.51 -0.39
CA GLU A 51 -13.90 -6.81 0.22
C GLU A 51 -14.26 -7.98 -0.71
N LYS A 52 -15.44 -7.92 -1.34
CA LYS A 52 -15.88 -8.95 -2.29
C LYS A 52 -14.98 -9.04 -3.52
N ASN A 53 -14.51 -7.90 -4.04
CA ASN A 53 -13.59 -7.89 -5.17
C ASN A 53 -12.23 -8.46 -4.78
N ASN A 54 -11.71 -8.08 -3.62
CA ASN A 54 -10.46 -8.61 -3.06
C ASN A 54 -10.54 -10.13 -2.86
N SER A 55 -11.66 -10.63 -2.31
CA SER A 55 -11.87 -12.06 -2.13
C SER A 55 -11.90 -12.82 -3.45
N LYS A 56 -12.53 -12.27 -4.50
CA LYS A 56 -12.56 -12.90 -5.82
C LYS A 56 -11.19 -12.98 -6.47
N GLU A 57 -10.36 -11.96 -6.31
CA GLU A 57 -8.99 -11.98 -6.86
C GLU A 57 -8.11 -13.00 -6.13
N LEU A 58 -8.27 -13.15 -4.81
CA LEU A 58 -7.61 -14.20 -4.02
C LEU A 58 -8.10 -15.61 -4.38
N GLU A 59 -9.39 -15.79 -4.61
CA GLU A 59 -9.97 -17.05 -5.07
C GLU A 59 -9.37 -17.47 -6.41
N LYS A 60 -9.35 -16.56 -7.39
CA LYS A 60 -8.69 -16.78 -8.69
C LYS A 60 -7.22 -17.15 -8.54
N TYR A 61 -6.48 -16.43 -7.69
CA TYR A 61 -5.09 -16.78 -7.40
C TYR A 61 -4.98 -18.21 -6.89
N SER A 62 -5.80 -18.60 -5.92
CA SER A 62 -5.82 -19.96 -5.36
C SER A 62 -6.10 -21.02 -6.42
N GLU A 63 -7.11 -20.81 -7.27
CA GLU A 63 -7.44 -21.71 -8.38
C GLU A 63 -6.25 -21.92 -9.32
N ILE A 64 -5.55 -20.84 -9.68
CA ILE A 64 -4.39 -20.88 -10.55
C ILE A 64 -3.22 -21.65 -9.91
N ILE A 65 -2.99 -21.48 -8.60
CA ILE A 65 -1.93 -22.20 -7.88
C ILE A 65 -2.20 -23.70 -7.80
N ILE A 66 -3.46 -24.10 -7.64
CA ILE A 66 -3.88 -25.50 -7.56
C ILE A 66 -3.86 -26.17 -8.96
N GLY A 67 -3.91 -25.38 -10.03
CA GLY A 67 -3.78 -25.85 -11.41
C GLY A 67 -2.50 -26.67 -11.66
N LYS A 68 -2.62 -27.74 -12.46
CA LYS A 68 -1.48 -28.65 -12.72
C LYS A 68 -0.58 -28.23 -13.87
N ASP A 69 -1.04 -27.40 -14.80
CA ASP A 69 -0.27 -26.98 -15.97
C ASP A 69 0.52 -25.69 -15.68
N LYS A 70 1.85 -25.82 -15.61
CA LYS A 70 2.75 -24.71 -15.30
C LYS A 70 2.77 -23.59 -16.35
N LYS A 71 2.55 -23.91 -17.63
CA LYS A 71 2.57 -22.89 -18.71
C LYS A 71 1.29 -22.07 -18.66
N ILE A 72 0.15 -22.73 -18.46
CA ILE A 72 -1.13 -22.04 -18.29
C ILE A 72 -1.09 -21.20 -17.01
N GLN A 73 -0.57 -21.78 -15.91
CA GLN A 73 -0.39 -21.08 -14.65
C GLN A 73 0.44 -19.80 -14.80
N GLU A 74 1.59 -19.84 -15.49
CA GLU A 74 2.42 -18.65 -15.73
C GLU A 74 1.63 -17.54 -16.43
N VAL A 75 0.91 -17.87 -17.51
CA VAL A 75 0.13 -16.90 -18.29
C VAL A 75 -1.01 -16.29 -17.47
N GLU A 76 -1.68 -17.09 -16.65
CA GLU A 76 -2.79 -16.60 -15.80
C GLU A 76 -2.28 -15.74 -14.64
N LEU A 77 -1.14 -16.10 -14.05
CA LEU A 77 -0.46 -15.29 -13.04
C LEU A 77 0.01 -13.96 -13.62
N GLU A 78 0.60 -13.93 -14.82
CA GLU A 78 1.01 -12.67 -15.47
C GLU A 78 -0.17 -11.70 -15.62
N LYS A 79 -1.38 -12.20 -15.92
CA LYS A 79 -2.60 -11.38 -15.96
C LYS A 79 -2.97 -10.85 -14.58
N LEU A 80 -2.88 -11.69 -13.55
CA LEU A 80 -3.17 -11.28 -12.17
C LEU A 80 -2.11 -10.36 -11.56
N LEU A 81 -0.91 -10.25 -12.13
CA LEU A 81 0.13 -9.35 -11.65
C LEU A 81 -0.34 -7.87 -11.64
N GLN A 82 -1.29 -7.54 -12.53
CA GLN A 82 -1.87 -6.20 -12.64
C GLN A 82 -3.07 -5.94 -11.69
N SER A 83 -3.47 -6.92 -10.87
CA SER A 83 -4.57 -6.85 -9.89
C SER A 83 -4.57 -5.57 -9.06
N ASN A 84 -5.73 -4.95 -8.80
CA ASN A 84 -5.80 -3.77 -7.93
C ASN A 84 -5.44 -4.10 -6.48
N ASN A 85 -5.58 -5.36 -6.08
CA ASN A 85 -5.17 -5.84 -4.77
C ASN A 85 -3.64 -5.99 -4.69
N GLU A 86 -3.03 -5.18 -3.83
CA GLU A 86 -1.59 -5.19 -3.59
C GLU A 86 -1.07 -6.55 -3.11
N SER A 87 -1.82 -7.22 -2.22
CA SER A 87 -1.40 -8.52 -1.67
C SER A 87 -1.46 -9.62 -2.73
N VAL A 88 -2.51 -9.64 -3.55
CA VAL A 88 -2.61 -10.57 -4.70
C VAL A 88 -1.44 -10.33 -5.65
N SER A 89 -1.16 -9.08 -6.02
CA SER A 89 -0.04 -8.75 -6.91
C SER A 89 1.31 -9.22 -6.36
N LEU A 90 1.55 -9.10 -5.05
CA LEU A 90 2.79 -9.56 -4.40
C LEU A 90 2.88 -11.10 -4.30
N LEU A 91 1.76 -11.78 -4.02
CA LEU A 91 1.70 -13.24 -4.00
C LEU A 91 1.98 -13.80 -5.40
N VAL A 92 1.32 -13.25 -6.41
CA VAL A 92 1.53 -13.57 -7.82
C VAL A 92 2.98 -13.35 -8.22
N LEU A 93 3.58 -12.23 -7.84
CA LEU A 93 5.00 -11.97 -8.09
C LEU A 93 5.87 -13.10 -7.53
N ASN A 94 5.68 -13.50 -6.26
CA ASN A 94 6.49 -14.54 -5.66
C ASN A 94 6.37 -15.87 -6.42
N GLN A 95 5.16 -16.24 -6.86
CA GLN A 95 4.96 -17.43 -7.66
C GLN A 95 5.63 -17.34 -9.04
N LEU A 96 5.49 -16.20 -9.72
CA LEU A 96 6.13 -15.97 -11.02
C LEU A 96 7.65 -16.03 -10.92
N LEU A 97 8.24 -15.53 -9.83
CA LEU A 97 9.67 -15.62 -9.55
C LEU A 97 10.12 -17.07 -9.32
N GLU A 98 9.29 -17.90 -8.68
CA GLU A 98 9.58 -19.32 -8.49
C GLU A 98 9.52 -20.10 -9.81
N ILE A 99 8.47 -19.88 -10.62
CA ILE A 99 8.30 -20.48 -11.94
C ILE A 99 9.47 -20.08 -12.87
N ASN A 100 9.88 -18.81 -12.81
CA ASN A 100 10.93 -18.25 -13.65
C ASN A 100 12.28 -18.09 -12.94
N LYS A 101 12.59 -18.95 -11.96
CA LYS A 101 13.83 -18.88 -11.17
C LYS A 101 15.11 -18.84 -12.02
N ASP A 102 15.08 -19.48 -13.18
CA ASP A 102 16.24 -19.58 -14.08
C ASP A 102 16.35 -18.37 -15.03
N SER A 103 15.33 -17.51 -15.10
CA SER A 103 15.29 -16.34 -15.98
C SER A 103 15.32 -15.02 -15.19
N LYS A 104 16.52 -14.58 -14.82
CA LYS A 104 16.74 -13.27 -14.15
C LYS A 104 16.06 -12.12 -14.90
N LYS A 105 16.11 -12.12 -16.25
CA LYS A 105 15.51 -11.08 -17.09
C LYS A 105 13.98 -10.99 -16.93
N LYS A 106 13.27 -12.13 -16.96
CA LYS A 106 11.82 -12.16 -16.75
C LYS A 106 11.47 -11.70 -15.33
N SER A 107 12.18 -12.23 -14.34
CA SER A 107 12.00 -11.88 -12.93
C SER A 107 12.14 -10.38 -12.67
N ILE A 108 13.17 -9.74 -13.24
CA ILE A 108 13.34 -8.28 -13.17
C ILE A 108 12.16 -7.57 -13.86
N SER A 109 11.73 -8.04 -15.04
CA SER A 109 10.63 -7.41 -15.77
C SER A 109 9.30 -7.43 -14.99
N PHE A 110 9.01 -8.50 -14.24
CA PHE A 110 7.82 -8.56 -13.39
C PHE A 110 7.89 -7.57 -12.23
N ILE A 111 9.06 -7.42 -11.60
CA ILE A 111 9.23 -6.42 -10.54
C ILE A 111 9.11 -5.00 -11.11
N ASP A 112 9.66 -4.74 -12.29
CA ASP A 112 9.57 -3.43 -12.94
C ASP A 112 8.14 -3.05 -13.29
N GLN A 113 7.33 -4.00 -13.75
CA GLN A 113 5.90 -3.77 -13.95
C GLN A 113 5.21 -3.32 -12.66
N LEU A 114 5.53 -3.93 -11.52
CA LEU A 114 4.95 -3.54 -10.23
C LEU A 114 5.48 -2.21 -9.70
N LEU A 115 6.78 -1.93 -9.83
CA LEU A 115 7.37 -0.66 -9.40
C LEU A 115 6.82 0.53 -10.18
N ASN A 116 6.44 0.33 -11.45
CA ASN A 116 5.82 1.35 -12.29
C ASN A 116 4.31 1.52 -12.02
N ALA A 117 3.69 0.61 -11.28
CA ALA A 117 2.29 0.73 -10.90
C ALA A 117 2.18 1.59 -9.63
N ASN A 118 1.57 2.78 -9.74
CA ASN A 118 1.39 3.73 -8.62
C ASN A 118 0.33 3.30 -7.59
N LYS A 119 0.28 2.01 -7.22
CA LYS A 119 -0.73 1.41 -6.33
C LYS A 119 -0.16 0.80 -5.04
N PHE A 120 1.16 0.72 -4.91
CA PHE A 120 1.82 0.05 -3.78
C PHE A 120 2.10 1.03 -2.64
N SER A 121 1.98 0.53 -1.41
CA SER A 121 2.43 1.26 -0.21
C SER A 121 3.94 1.49 -0.25
N GLU A 122 4.43 2.56 0.40
CA GLU A 122 5.87 2.86 0.46
C GLU A 122 6.68 1.67 0.99
N LYS A 123 6.15 0.94 1.98
CA LYS A 123 6.76 -0.26 2.54
C LYS A 123 6.98 -1.32 1.47
N ASN A 124 5.96 -1.59 0.65
CA ASN A 124 6.05 -2.62 -0.38
C ASN A 124 6.86 -2.17 -1.59
N ILE A 125 6.88 -0.88 -1.92
CA ILE A 125 7.84 -0.31 -2.89
C ILE A 125 9.27 -0.58 -2.43
N LYS A 126 9.60 -0.30 -1.16
CA LYS A 126 10.94 -0.59 -0.61
C LYS A 126 11.25 -2.09 -0.70
N PHE A 127 10.30 -2.95 -0.36
CA PHE A 127 10.46 -4.40 -0.48
C PHE A 127 10.72 -4.87 -1.92
N LEU A 128 9.97 -4.35 -2.90
CA LEU A 128 10.15 -4.64 -4.32
C LEU A 128 11.54 -4.20 -4.81
N LYS A 129 11.99 -3.01 -4.41
CA LYS A 129 13.34 -2.53 -4.75
C LYS A 129 14.43 -3.41 -4.16
N ILE A 130 14.28 -3.87 -2.92
CA ILE A 130 15.21 -4.83 -2.29
C ILE A 130 15.23 -6.15 -3.05
N LYS A 131 14.07 -6.70 -3.42
CA LYS A 131 14.03 -7.91 -4.27
C LYS A 131 14.76 -7.69 -5.60
N LYS A 132 14.54 -6.53 -6.24
CA LYS A 132 15.23 -6.17 -7.48
C LYS A 132 16.74 -6.08 -7.28
N SER A 133 17.21 -5.43 -6.21
CA SER A 133 18.64 -5.27 -5.95
C SER A 133 19.35 -6.61 -5.78
N LEU A 134 18.69 -7.59 -5.17
CA LEU A 134 19.22 -8.96 -5.06
C LEU A 134 19.34 -9.64 -6.43
N LEU A 135 18.38 -9.42 -7.34
CA LEU A 135 18.43 -10.01 -8.68
C LEU A 135 19.50 -9.40 -9.58
N VAL A 136 19.75 -8.09 -9.45
CA VAL A 136 20.74 -7.36 -10.26
C VAL A 136 22.12 -7.25 -9.61
N PHE A 137 22.29 -7.80 -8.41
CA PHE A 137 23.45 -7.61 -7.54
C PHE A 137 24.80 -7.73 -8.26
N ASP A 138 24.98 -8.79 -9.06
CA ASP A 138 26.24 -9.08 -9.74
C ASP A 138 26.59 -8.02 -10.80
N THR A 139 25.58 -7.55 -11.52
CA THR A 139 25.72 -6.72 -12.73
C THR A 139 25.50 -5.23 -12.48
N ALA A 140 24.85 -4.87 -11.37
CA ALA A 140 24.49 -3.49 -11.08
C ALA A 140 25.72 -2.61 -10.81
N THR A 141 25.59 -1.36 -11.22
CA THR A 141 26.47 -0.27 -10.81
C THR A 141 26.12 0.20 -9.40
N GLU A 142 27.05 0.88 -8.75
CA GLU A 142 26.82 1.49 -7.42
C GLU A 142 25.63 2.46 -7.45
N VAL A 143 25.50 3.25 -8.51
CA VAL A 143 24.38 4.20 -8.67
C VAL A 143 23.04 3.47 -8.75
N GLU A 144 22.97 2.38 -9.50
CA GLU A 144 21.75 1.55 -9.58
C GLU A 144 21.41 0.94 -8.23
N MET A 145 22.40 0.41 -7.50
CA MET A 145 22.19 -0.15 -6.18
C MET A 145 21.70 0.91 -5.18
N LEU A 146 22.26 2.12 -5.20
CA LEU A 146 21.83 3.23 -4.33
C LEU A 146 20.44 3.76 -4.67
N ASN A 147 19.97 3.60 -5.91
CA ASN A 147 18.60 3.95 -6.31
C ASN A 147 17.56 2.90 -5.84
N LEU A 148 18.00 1.66 -5.69
CA LEU A 148 17.16 0.55 -5.20
C LEU A 148 17.15 0.49 -3.66
N ILE A 149 18.28 0.76 -3.03
CA ILE A 149 18.47 0.56 -1.59
C ILE A 149 18.51 1.90 -0.86
N ASP A 150 17.55 2.09 0.05
CA ASP A 150 17.45 3.30 0.87
C ASP A 150 18.33 3.20 2.12
N LEU A 151 19.47 3.87 2.08
CA LEU A 151 20.43 3.95 3.19
C LEU A 151 20.16 5.13 4.13
N LYS A 152 19.22 6.03 3.80
CA LYS A 152 19.01 7.31 4.49
C LYS A 152 17.89 7.24 5.51
N SER A 153 16.85 6.46 5.24
CA SER A 153 15.67 6.35 6.10
C SER A 153 16.01 5.67 7.43
N LYS A 154 16.12 6.46 8.50
CA LYS A 154 16.43 5.96 9.86
C LYS A 154 15.36 5.02 10.41
N ASP A 155 14.08 5.25 10.08
CA ASP A 155 12.93 4.52 10.63
C ASP A 155 12.43 3.38 9.71
N SER A 156 13.24 2.94 8.75
CA SER A 156 12.82 1.85 7.87
C SER A 156 12.98 0.50 8.57
N ALA A 157 11.92 -0.31 8.57
CA ALA A 157 11.98 -1.73 8.95
C ALA A 157 13.01 -2.54 8.13
N PHE A 158 13.43 -2.03 6.97
CA PHE A 158 14.40 -2.67 6.09
C PHE A 158 15.81 -2.06 6.17
N ARG A 159 16.06 -1.13 7.08
CA ARG A 159 17.33 -0.38 7.15
C ARG A 159 18.54 -1.29 7.32
N LYS A 160 18.48 -2.23 8.27
CA LYS A 160 19.57 -3.19 8.51
C LYS A 160 19.85 -4.04 7.27
N MET A 161 18.82 -4.65 6.70
CA MET A 161 18.93 -5.44 5.48
C MET A 161 19.48 -4.62 4.30
N SER A 162 19.06 -3.35 4.18
CA SER A 162 19.56 -2.42 3.15
C SER A 162 21.07 -2.17 3.30
N PHE A 163 21.53 -1.96 4.53
CA PHE A 163 22.97 -1.80 4.81
C PHE A 163 23.75 -3.08 4.54
N GLU A 164 23.23 -4.24 4.96
CA GLU A 164 23.88 -5.55 4.73
C GLU A 164 24.03 -5.84 3.24
N ILE A 165 22.98 -5.64 2.43
CA ILE A 165 23.07 -5.84 0.97
C ILE A 165 24.09 -4.87 0.35
N MET A 166 24.11 -3.61 0.76
CA MET A 166 25.07 -2.64 0.23
C MET A 166 26.50 -2.95 0.68
N TYR A 167 26.68 -3.41 1.92
CA TYR A 167 27.96 -3.88 2.44
C TYR A 167 28.50 -5.03 1.58
N ASP A 168 27.69 -6.07 1.38
CA ASP A 168 28.06 -7.22 0.55
C ASP A 168 28.36 -6.80 -0.89
N PHE A 169 27.58 -5.85 -1.42
CA PHE A 169 27.82 -5.29 -2.75
C PHE A 169 29.20 -4.64 -2.84
N TYR A 170 29.59 -3.79 -1.89
CA TYR A 170 30.92 -3.17 -1.89
C TYR A 170 32.04 -4.19 -1.71
N ILE A 171 31.86 -5.21 -0.87
CA ILE A 171 32.82 -6.31 -0.75
C ILE A 171 32.98 -7.01 -2.11
N SER A 172 31.88 -7.32 -2.80
CA SER A 172 31.92 -7.96 -4.13
C SER A 172 32.68 -7.13 -5.17
N LYS A 173 32.64 -5.79 -5.06
CA LYS A 173 33.34 -4.83 -5.93
C LYS A 173 34.73 -4.44 -5.41
N LYS A 174 35.24 -5.10 -4.35
CA LYS A 174 36.53 -4.84 -3.70
C LYS A 174 36.67 -3.41 -3.14
N GLN A 175 35.56 -2.76 -2.79
CA GLN A 175 35.51 -1.42 -2.22
C GLN A 175 35.55 -1.45 -0.67
N ASN A 176 36.62 -2.02 -0.11
CA ASN A 176 36.70 -2.35 1.32
C ASN A 176 36.54 -1.16 2.28
N LEU A 177 36.98 0.04 1.89
CA LEU A 177 36.83 1.25 2.72
C LEU A 177 35.34 1.57 2.95
N LYS A 178 34.56 1.63 1.87
CA LYS A 178 33.11 1.89 1.95
C LYS A 178 32.35 0.79 2.66
N ALA A 179 32.78 -0.47 2.48
CA ALA A 179 32.21 -1.60 3.20
C ALA A 179 32.43 -1.46 4.72
N ASN A 180 33.64 -1.11 5.15
CA ASN A 180 33.94 -0.91 6.58
C ASN A 180 33.13 0.24 7.20
N ASP A 181 32.92 1.33 6.46
CA ASP A 181 32.08 2.44 6.91
C ASP A 181 30.63 1.99 7.16
N LEU A 182 30.09 1.17 6.26
CA LEU A 182 28.75 0.57 6.41
C LEU A 182 28.68 -0.42 7.56
N LYS A 183 29.70 -1.25 7.75
CA LYS A 183 29.75 -2.22 8.84
C LYS A 183 29.62 -1.55 10.20
N ARG A 184 30.31 -0.43 10.42
CA ARG A 184 30.17 0.36 11.64
C ARG A 184 28.73 0.84 11.86
N LEU A 185 28.05 1.30 10.80
CA LEU A 185 26.65 1.73 10.87
C LEU A 185 25.67 0.57 11.15
N ILE A 186 26.02 -0.66 10.75
CA ILE A 186 25.24 -1.85 11.07
C ILE A 186 25.40 -2.21 12.54
N ASP A 187 26.64 -2.18 13.05
CA ASP A 187 26.95 -2.55 14.44
C ASP A 187 26.40 -1.53 15.47
N GLU A 188 26.10 -0.30 15.04
CA GLU A 188 25.51 0.78 15.85
C GLU A 188 23.96 0.75 15.93
N ASN A 189 23.26 -0.09 15.15
CA ASN A 189 21.78 -0.23 15.17
C ASN A 189 21.32 -1.62 15.63
#